data_AF-A0A4R8IC54-F1
#
_entry.id   AF-A0A4R8IC54-F1
#
_cell.length_a   1.000
_cell.length_b   1.000
_cell.length_c   1.000
_cell.angle_alpha   90.00
_cell.angle_beta   90.00
_cell.angle_gamma   90.00
#
_symmetry.space_group_name_H-M   'P 1'
#
loop_
_entity.id
_entity.type
_entity.pdbx_description
1 polymer ?
#
loop_
_entity_poly.entity_id
_entity_poly.type
_entity_poly.pdbx_seq_one_letter_code
_entity_poly.pdbx_strand_id
1 'polypeptide(L)'
;MSEDYQIKTNVQFTEHTAIPKEQSESVLFDILVEEVIDNATYCRVLINKLLAVPYAQLADFINHHTQFISDPIKWLNKTDKLISVNEKVFSTSDNQGRMMKCFTIIESKRKELEILRNRHTKTKPPMQYINAECEERYFCFREVKNTVNAMDCNTDKIMFLTKEKFDYEQASIDFINPKLPDYSIQCQKEIDQIQHLIRLTDEFSKEQMQKNSNGLPFNKLKINCNINQLVDIFYQLHRELFVDGKPIIDGNVNDIASVIVNSFTDRDGRDLSPESVKTMLTPSKTDKRPKPHKRIDIDKLL
;
A
#
# COMPACT_ATOMS: atom_id res chain seq x y z
N MET A 1 -17.95 -37.73 -15.16
CA MET A 1 -19.30 -37.58 -14.57
C MET A 1 -19.14 -36.60 -13.43
N SER A 2 -19.56 -35.34 -13.61
CA SER A 2 -19.42 -34.34 -12.55
C SER A 2 -20.56 -34.55 -11.56
N GLU A 3 -20.22 -34.67 -10.28
CA GLU A 3 -21.23 -34.61 -9.22
C GLU A 3 -21.94 -33.26 -9.34
N ASP A 4 -23.24 -33.28 -9.57
CA ASP A 4 -24.06 -32.08 -9.59
C ASP A 4 -24.19 -31.58 -8.15
N TYR A 5 -23.47 -30.52 -7.81
CA TYR A 5 -23.52 -29.96 -6.46
C TYR A 5 -24.88 -29.30 -6.23
N GLN A 6 -25.62 -29.77 -5.23
CA GLN A 6 -26.89 -29.16 -4.87
C GLN A 6 -26.66 -27.85 -4.12
N ILE A 7 -26.96 -26.73 -4.77
CA ILE A 7 -27.00 -25.42 -4.12
C ILE A 7 -28.23 -25.32 -3.22
N LYS A 8 -28.05 -24.71 -2.05
CA LYS A 8 -29.09 -24.56 -1.02
C LYS A 8 -30.01 -23.37 -1.29
N THR A 9 -29.46 -22.28 -1.80
CA THR A 9 -30.18 -21.01 -1.98
C THR A 9 -29.79 -20.37 -3.30
N ASN A 10 -30.81 -19.94 -4.07
CA ASN A 10 -30.62 -19.20 -5.31
C ASN A 10 -30.49 -17.69 -5.02
N VAL A 11 -29.69 -16.99 -5.81
CA VAL A 11 -29.57 -15.53 -5.76
C VAL A 11 -30.08 -14.96 -7.07
N GLN A 12 -30.94 -13.96 -7.03
CA GLN A 12 -31.48 -13.35 -8.25
C GLN A 12 -30.44 -12.46 -8.94
N PHE A 13 -30.00 -12.89 -10.13
CA PHE A 13 -29.16 -12.14 -11.05
C PHE A 13 -30.05 -11.30 -11.98
N THR A 14 -29.59 -10.09 -12.32
CA THR A 14 -30.31 -9.21 -13.26
C THR A 14 -29.95 -9.48 -14.72
N GLU A 15 -28.76 -10.02 -14.95
CA GLU A 15 -28.23 -10.41 -16.26
C GLU A 15 -27.49 -11.74 -16.08
N HIS A 16 -27.58 -12.61 -17.09
CA HIS A 16 -26.89 -13.90 -17.13
C HIS A 16 -25.78 -13.84 -18.17
N THR A 17 -24.65 -14.48 -17.88
CA THR A 17 -23.49 -14.55 -18.77
C THR A 17 -23.51 -15.77 -19.68
N ALA A 18 -24.69 -16.36 -19.89
CA ALA A 18 -24.85 -17.56 -20.69
C ALA A 18 -24.78 -17.22 -22.18
N ILE A 19 -24.06 -18.01 -22.97
CA ILE A 19 -23.90 -17.83 -24.42
C ILE A 19 -24.42 -19.06 -25.20
N PRO A 20 -24.88 -18.89 -26.45
CA PRO A 20 -25.24 -20.03 -27.30
C PRO A 20 -24.05 -20.93 -27.57
N LYS A 21 -24.28 -22.24 -27.70
CA LYS A 21 -23.21 -23.22 -27.94
C LYS A 21 -22.39 -22.92 -29.21
N GLU A 22 -22.99 -22.32 -30.23
CA GLU A 22 -22.31 -21.96 -31.48
C GLU A 22 -21.31 -20.81 -31.31
N GLN A 23 -21.42 -20.04 -30.22
CA GLN A 23 -20.54 -18.92 -29.87
C GLN A 23 -19.52 -19.30 -28.80
N SER A 24 -19.47 -20.57 -28.39
CA SER A 24 -18.56 -21.03 -27.35
C SER A 24 -17.13 -21.15 -27.89
N GLU A 25 -16.28 -20.23 -27.45
CA GLU A 25 -14.84 -20.22 -27.75
C GLU A 25 -14.01 -20.72 -26.55
N SER A 26 -14.57 -20.66 -25.34
CA SER A 26 -13.89 -21.04 -24.10
C SER A 26 -14.75 -22.02 -23.31
N VAL A 27 -14.86 -23.26 -23.79
CA VAL A 27 -15.65 -24.35 -23.17
C VAL A 27 -15.42 -24.48 -21.65
N LEU A 28 -14.22 -24.14 -21.19
CA LEU A 28 -13.85 -24.17 -19.78
C LEU A 28 -14.57 -23.11 -18.94
N PHE A 29 -14.81 -21.91 -19.48
CA PHE A 29 -15.41 -20.78 -18.77
C PHE A 29 -16.86 -20.53 -19.16
N ASP A 30 -17.22 -20.83 -20.41
CA ASP A 30 -18.54 -20.53 -20.96
C ASP A 30 -19.64 -21.24 -20.18
N ILE A 31 -20.72 -20.51 -19.89
CA ILE A 31 -21.99 -21.04 -19.43
C ILE A 31 -22.90 -21.09 -20.66
N LEU A 32 -23.51 -22.24 -20.93
CA LEU A 32 -24.32 -22.42 -22.14
C LEU A 32 -25.78 -22.06 -21.89
N VAL A 33 -26.41 -21.32 -22.81
CA VAL A 33 -27.84 -20.94 -22.72
C VAL A 33 -28.73 -22.19 -22.64
N GLU A 34 -28.33 -23.26 -23.31
CA GLU A 34 -29.03 -24.55 -23.31
C GLU A 34 -29.06 -25.22 -21.93
N GLU A 35 -28.15 -24.84 -21.03
CA GLU A 35 -28.09 -25.31 -19.64
C GLU A 35 -28.85 -24.39 -18.66
N VAL A 36 -29.30 -23.22 -19.13
CA VAL A 36 -29.86 -22.15 -18.30
C VAL A 36 -31.30 -21.83 -18.74
N ILE A 37 -32.26 -22.43 -18.05
CA ILE A 37 -33.70 -22.25 -18.31
C ILE A 37 -34.26 -21.08 -17.49
N ASP A 38 -33.70 -20.87 -16.30
CA ASP A 38 -34.15 -19.90 -15.32
C ASP A 38 -32.99 -19.46 -14.41
N ASN A 39 -33.26 -18.52 -13.50
CA ASN A 39 -32.23 -18.04 -12.59
C ASN A 39 -31.71 -19.15 -11.64
N ALA A 40 -32.53 -20.15 -11.32
CA ALA A 40 -32.13 -21.24 -10.43
C ALA A 40 -31.09 -22.16 -11.10
N THR A 41 -31.35 -22.54 -12.35
CA THR A 41 -30.42 -23.29 -13.19
C THR A 41 -29.14 -22.51 -13.45
N TYR A 42 -29.24 -21.20 -13.70
CA TYR A 42 -28.05 -20.32 -13.80
C TYR A 42 -27.17 -20.38 -12.54
N CYS A 43 -27.76 -20.20 -11.36
CA CYS A 43 -27.02 -20.25 -10.08
C CYS A 43 -26.29 -21.59 -9.90
N ARG A 44 -26.96 -22.69 -10.25
CA ARG A 44 -26.39 -24.03 -10.14
C ARG A 44 -25.22 -24.23 -11.12
N VAL A 45 -25.40 -23.88 -12.38
CA VAL A 45 -24.36 -24.00 -13.41
C VAL A 45 -23.15 -23.14 -13.06
N LEU A 46 -23.37 -21.91 -12.58
CA LEU A 46 -22.30 -21.01 -12.15
C LEU A 46 -21.48 -21.60 -10.99
N ILE A 47 -22.13 -22.15 -9.96
CA ILE A 47 -21.42 -22.80 -8.84
C ILE A 47 -20.67 -24.06 -9.30
N ASN A 48 -21.30 -24.89 -10.12
CA ASN A 48 -20.64 -26.08 -10.67
C ASN A 48 -19.39 -25.71 -11.49
N LYS A 49 -19.47 -24.66 -12.31
CA LYS A 49 -18.33 -24.13 -13.06
C LYS A 49 -17.24 -23.61 -12.13
N LEU A 50 -17.59 -22.83 -11.10
CA LEU A 50 -16.62 -22.35 -10.11
C LEU A 50 -15.88 -23.49 -9.39
N LEU A 51 -16.53 -24.63 -9.15
CA LEU A 51 -15.93 -25.81 -8.54
C LEU A 51 -15.08 -26.61 -9.54
N ALA A 52 -15.51 -26.70 -10.79
CA ALA A 52 -14.85 -27.47 -11.84
C ALA A 52 -13.62 -26.77 -12.45
N VAL A 53 -13.62 -25.43 -12.55
CA VAL A 53 -12.51 -24.67 -13.13
C VAL A 53 -11.21 -24.94 -12.37
N PRO A 54 -10.06 -25.14 -13.04
CA PRO A 54 -8.77 -25.30 -12.37
C PRO A 54 -8.49 -24.16 -11.40
N TYR A 55 -8.00 -24.47 -10.19
CA TYR A 55 -7.77 -23.47 -9.15
C TYR A 55 -6.93 -22.27 -9.63
N ALA A 56 -5.96 -22.50 -10.50
CA ALA A 56 -5.11 -21.46 -11.09
C ALA A 56 -5.89 -20.45 -11.95
N GLN A 57 -6.94 -20.90 -12.64
CA GLN A 57 -7.68 -20.15 -13.67
C GLN A 57 -8.98 -19.50 -13.15
N LEU A 58 -9.22 -19.54 -11.83
CA LEU A 58 -10.38 -18.89 -11.22
C LEU A 58 -10.43 -17.38 -11.51
N ALA A 59 -9.27 -16.72 -11.62
CA ALA A 59 -9.21 -15.30 -11.94
C ALA A 59 -9.67 -15.05 -13.39
N ASP A 60 -9.19 -15.87 -14.33
CA ASP A 60 -9.53 -15.79 -15.74
C ASP A 60 -11.02 -16.05 -15.97
N PHE A 61 -11.59 -17.03 -15.25
CA PHE A 61 -13.03 -17.31 -15.26
C PHE A 61 -13.87 -16.09 -14.86
N ILE A 62 -13.52 -15.43 -13.75
CA ILE A 62 -14.24 -14.23 -13.30
C ILE A 62 -14.05 -13.08 -14.30
N ASN A 63 -12.82 -12.87 -14.79
CA ASN A 63 -12.54 -11.83 -15.78
C ASN A 63 -13.36 -12.01 -17.06
N HIS A 64 -13.38 -13.24 -17.59
CA HIS A 64 -14.16 -13.61 -18.76
C HIS A 64 -15.64 -13.21 -18.59
N HIS A 65 -16.29 -13.64 -17.52
CA HIS A 65 -17.71 -13.30 -17.30
C HIS A 65 -17.97 -11.81 -17.08
N THR A 66 -17.03 -11.07 -16.48
CA THR A 66 -17.18 -9.62 -16.32
C THR A 66 -17.10 -8.85 -17.64
N GLN A 67 -16.63 -9.45 -18.74
CA GLN A 67 -16.59 -8.82 -20.07
C GLN A 67 -17.93 -8.92 -20.82
N PHE A 68 -18.79 -9.89 -20.49
CA PHE A 68 -20.07 -10.13 -21.18
C PHE A 68 -21.27 -9.43 -20.54
N ILE A 69 -21.07 -8.69 -19.45
CA ILE A 69 -22.16 -8.17 -18.63
C ILE A 69 -22.13 -6.64 -18.61
N SER A 70 -23.31 -6.02 -18.64
CA SER A 70 -23.43 -4.56 -18.72
C SER A 70 -23.05 -3.86 -17.40
N ASP A 71 -23.35 -4.49 -16.27
CA ASP A 71 -22.97 -4.04 -14.92
C ASP A 71 -22.17 -5.12 -14.18
N PRO A 72 -20.83 -5.17 -14.39
CA PRO A 72 -19.98 -6.20 -13.81
C PRO A 72 -19.93 -6.18 -12.28
N ILE A 73 -20.02 -4.99 -11.66
CA ILE A 73 -20.01 -4.86 -10.19
C ILE A 73 -21.26 -5.50 -9.60
N LYS A 74 -22.43 -5.25 -10.19
CA LYS A 74 -23.68 -5.86 -9.74
C LYS A 74 -23.67 -7.37 -9.90
N TRP A 75 -23.13 -7.88 -11.00
CA TRP A 75 -22.95 -9.33 -11.19
C TRP A 75 -22.01 -9.91 -10.12
N LEU A 76 -20.85 -9.30 -9.89
CA LEU A 76 -19.89 -9.71 -8.86
C LEU A 76 -20.50 -9.71 -7.45
N ASN A 77 -21.37 -8.75 -7.12
CA ASN A 77 -22.11 -8.71 -5.85
C ASN A 77 -23.06 -9.90 -5.69
N LYS A 78 -23.70 -10.33 -6.78
CA LYS A 78 -24.60 -11.49 -6.78
C LYS A 78 -23.82 -12.79 -6.70
N THR A 79 -22.69 -12.90 -7.40
CA THR A 79 -21.79 -14.06 -7.36
C THR A 79 -21.22 -14.27 -5.96
N ASP A 80 -20.71 -13.20 -5.32
CA ASP A 80 -20.24 -13.23 -3.93
C ASP A 80 -21.32 -13.70 -2.96
N LYS A 81 -22.52 -13.09 -3.06
CA LYS A 81 -23.67 -13.51 -2.25
C LYS A 81 -24.03 -14.96 -2.48
N LEU A 82 -24.02 -15.42 -3.73
CA LEU A 82 -24.33 -16.81 -4.09
C LEU A 82 -23.34 -17.79 -3.46
N ILE A 83 -22.05 -17.47 -3.47
CA ILE A 83 -21.00 -18.27 -2.81
C ILE A 83 -21.25 -18.28 -1.29
N SER A 84 -21.48 -17.12 -0.68
CA SER A 84 -21.70 -16.99 0.76
C SER A 84 -22.91 -17.79 1.25
N VAL A 85 -24.07 -17.68 0.59
CA VAL A 85 -25.28 -18.44 1.01
C VAL A 85 -25.19 -19.94 0.73
N ASN A 86 -24.22 -20.36 -0.09
CA ASN A 86 -23.94 -21.75 -0.43
C ASN A 86 -22.56 -22.22 0.08
N GLU A 87 -22.01 -21.58 1.12
CA GLU A 87 -20.69 -21.91 1.71
C GLU A 87 -20.53 -23.41 2.02
N LYS A 88 -21.62 -24.08 2.41
CA LYS A 88 -21.64 -25.52 2.68
C LYS A 88 -21.17 -26.38 1.51
N VAL A 89 -21.39 -25.92 0.28
CA VAL A 89 -20.93 -26.60 -0.94
C VAL A 89 -19.40 -26.59 -1.03
N PHE A 90 -18.75 -25.58 -0.43
CA PHE A 90 -17.30 -25.42 -0.40
C PHE A 90 -16.65 -25.96 0.88
N SER A 91 -17.43 -26.44 1.86
CA SER A 91 -16.97 -26.80 3.20
C SER A 91 -16.22 -28.13 3.29
N THR A 92 -16.09 -28.86 2.19
CA THR A 92 -15.10 -29.96 2.09
C THR A 92 -13.69 -29.35 2.18
N SER A 93 -12.79 -29.93 2.95
CA SER A 93 -11.45 -29.36 3.23
C SER A 93 -10.66 -28.92 1.99
N ASP A 94 -10.88 -29.57 0.85
CA ASP A 94 -10.21 -29.25 -0.43
C ASP A 94 -10.79 -28.01 -1.16
N ASN A 95 -12.04 -27.63 -0.88
CA ASN A 95 -12.73 -26.51 -1.55
C ASN A 95 -12.81 -25.22 -0.72
N GLN A 96 -12.41 -25.25 0.55
CA GLN A 96 -12.42 -24.04 1.39
C GLN A 96 -11.42 -22.99 0.89
N GLY A 97 -10.23 -23.43 0.46
CA GLY A 97 -9.23 -22.54 -0.15
C GLY A 97 -9.73 -21.91 -1.46
N ARG A 98 -10.51 -22.66 -2.25
CA ARG A 98 -11.16 -22.18 -3.48
C ARG A 98 -12.17 -21.08 -3.18
N MET A 99 -13.01 -21.25 -2.15
CA MET A 99 -13.96 -20.23 -1.73
C MET A 99 -13.27 -18.92 -1.34
N MET A 100 -12.22 -19.00 -0.50
CA MET A 100 -11.45 -17.83 -0.09
C MET A 100 -10.79 -17.13 -1.29
N LYS A 101 -10.26 -17.91 -2.23
CA LYS A 101 -9.70 -17.38 -3.48
C LYS A 101 -10.76 -16.66 -4.32
N CYS A 102 -11.97 -17.21 -4.45
CA CYS A 102 -13.06 -16.55 -5.15
C CYS A 102 -13.41 -15.19 -4.52
N PHE A 103 -13.57 -15.10 -3.20
CA PHE A 103 -13.81 -13.81 -2.52
C PHE A 103 -12.69 -12.80 -2.77
N THR A 104 -11.43 -13.25 -2.70
CA THR A 104 -10.27 -12.40 -2.95
C THR A 104 -10.25 -11.86 -4.38
N ILE A 105 -10.50 -12.71 -5.37
CA ILE A 105 -10.56 -12.33 -6.79
C ILE A 105 -11.70 -11.35 -7.04
N ILE A 106 -12.89 -11.64 -6.51
CA ILE A 106 -14.07 -10.79 -6.66
C ILE A 106 -13.80 -9.40 -6.09
N GLU A 107 -13.25 -9.31 -4.88
CA GLU A 107 -12.93 -8.04 -4.25
C GLU A 107 -11.84 -7.26 -5.02
N SER A 108 -10.80 -7.96 -5.48
CA SER A 108 -9.77 -7.36 -6.33
C SER A 108 -10.36 -6.81 -7.63
N LYS A 109 -11.25 -7.56 -8.29
CA LYS A 109 -11.87 -7.14 -9.55
C LYS A 109 -12.85 -5.99 -9.36
N ARG A 110 -13.59 -5.94 -8.24
CA ARG A 110 -14.42 -4.78 -7.90
C ARG A 110 -13.58 -3.51 -7.77
N LYS A 111 -12.45 -3.56 -7.05
CA LYS A 111 -11.56 -2.41 -6.92
C LYS A 111 -11.03 -1.91 -8.27
N GLU A 112 -10.63 -2.83 -9.14
CA GLU A 112 -10.21 -2.50 -10.51
C GLU A 112 -11.34 -1.79 -11.29
N LEU A 113 -12.55 -2.34 -11.25
CA LEU A 113 -13.72 -1.79 -11.94
C LEU A 113 -14.21 -0.48 -11.33
N GLU A 114 -14.10 -0.29 -10.02
CA GLU A 114 -14.43 0.97 -9.35
C GLU A 114 -13.44 2.08 -9.73
N ILE A 115 -12.15 1.77 -9.87
CA ILE A 115 -11.15 2.73 -10.36
C ILE A 115 -11.53 3.18 -11.78
N LEU A 116 -11.93 2.25 -12.66
CA LEU A 116 -12.38 2.58 -14.02
C LEU A 116 -13.69 3.37 -13.99
N ARG A 117 -14.69 2.92 -13.24
CA ARG A 117 -15.99 3.59 -13.14
C ARG A 117 -15.87 5.01 -12.58
N ASN A 118 -15.03 5.21 -11.57
CA ASN A 118 -14.77 6.53 -10.99
C ASN A 118 -14.07 7.51 -11.96
N ARG A 119 -13.48 7.01 -13.06
CA ARG A 119 -12.99 7.87 -14.16
C ARG A 119 -14.14 8.44 -15.02
N HIS A 120 -15.33 7.81 -15.01
CA HIS A 120 -16.45 8.18 -15.90
C HIS A 120 -17.78 8.56 -15.18
N THR A 121 -17.90 8.44 -13.86
CA THR A 121 -19.18 8.68 -13.14
C THR A 121 -19.37 10.08 -12.55
N LYS A 122 -18.40 11.01 -12.69
CA LYS A 122 -18.67 12.41 -12.36
C LYS A 122 -19.46 13.03 -13.50
N THR A 123 -20.54 13.74 -13.19
CA THR A 123 -21.26 14.56 -14.16
C THR A 123 -20.23 15.38 -14.92
N LYS A 124 -20.10 15.14 -16.24
CA LYS A 124 -19.04 15.73 -17.04
C LYS A 124 -19.00 17.24 -16.78
N PRO A 125 -17.87 17.79 -16.28
CA PRO A 125 -17.81 19.20 -15.97
C PRO A 125 -18.02 20.03 -17.24
N PRO A 126 -18.50 21.28 -17.13
CA PRO A 126 -18.64 22.16 -18.28
C PRO A 126 -17.35 22.18 -19.12
N MET A 127 -17.46 22.10 -20.46
CA MET A 127 -16.30 21.95 -21.36
C MET A 127 -15.20 23.00 -21.13
N GLN A 128 -15.56 24.19 -20.65
CA GLN A 128 -14.60 25.24 -20.29
C GLN A 128 -13.58 24.85 -19.20
N TYR A 129 -13.81 23.75 -18.47
CA TYR A 129 -12.90 23.22 -17.45
C TYR A 129 -12.18 21.94 -17.90
N ILE A 130 -12.55 21.35 -19.03
CA ILE A 130 -11.93 20.14 -19.56
C ILE A 130 -10.73 20.56 -20.42
N ASN A 131 -9.54 20.07 -20.06
CA ASN A 131 -8.30 20.34 -20.79
C ASN A 131 -8.25 19.56 -22.10
N ALA A 132 -8.63 18.27 -22.05
CA ALA A 132 -8.65 17.40 -23.20
C ALA A 132 -9.66 16.26 -23.03
N GLU A 133 -10.02 15.60 -24.11
CA GLU A 133 -10.92 14.45 -24.13
C GLU A 133 -10.48 13.42 -25.18
N CYS A 134 -10.65 12.15 -24.83
CA CYS A 134 -10.58 11.01 -25.73
C CYS A 134 -11.86 10.17 -25.60
N GLU A 135 -12.03 9.19 -26.50
CA GLU A 135 -13.19 8.27 -26.51
C GLU A 135 -13.44 7.63 -25.15
N GLU A 136 -12.36 7.25 -24.46
CA GLU A 136 -12.48 6.62 -23.15
C GLU A 136 -12.84 7.66 -22.07
N ARG A 137 -12.06 8.73 -21.89
CA ARG A 137 -12.20 9.67 -20.75
C ARG A 137 -11.92 11.12 -21.12
N TYR A 138 -12.24 12.01 -20.17
CA TYR A 138 -11.79 13.39 -20.19
C TYR A 138 -10.64 13.63 -19.19
N PHE A 139 -9.86 14.68 -19.45
CA PHE A 139 -8.75 15.15 -18.64
C PHE A 139 -9.06 16.57 -18.13
N CYS A 140 -9.18 16.71 -16.81
CA CYS A 140 -9.52 17.97 -16.15
C CYS A 140 -8.54 18.26 -15.01
N PHE A 141 -7.60 19.17 -15.24
CA PHE A 141 -6.55 19.45 -14.25
C PHE A 141 -7.13 20.03 -12.95
N ARG A 142 -8.23 20.78 -13.04
CA ARG A 142 -8.93 21.31 -11.87
C ARG A 142 -9.42 20.19 -10.94
N GLU A 143 -9.94 19.08 -11.48
CA GLU A 143 -10.37 17.93 -10.67
C GLU A 143 -9.18 17.20 -10.07
N VAL A 144 -8.11 17.01 -10.85
CA VAL A 144 -6.85 16.43 -10.37
C VAL A 144 -6.28 17.25 -9.22
N LYS A 145 -6.22 18.59 -9.36
CA LYS A 145 -5.71 19.49 -8.33
C LYS A 145 -6.52 19.42 -7.04
N ASN A 146 -7.86 19.35 -7.12
CA ASN A 146 -8.69 19.15 -5.94
C ASN A 146 -8.40 17.82 -5.24
N THR A 147 -8.16 16.76 -6.01
CA THR A 147 -7.81 15.44 -5.47
C THR A 147 -6.44 15.48 -4.79
N VAL A 148 -5.43 16.07 -5.44
CA VAL A 148 -4.08 16.27 -4.87
C VAL A 148 -4.12 17.09 -3.58
N ASN A 149 -4.93 18.14 -3.53
CA ASN A 149 -5.08 18.98 -2.34
C ASN A 149 -5.69 18.22 -1.14
N ALA A 150 -6.50 17.19 -1.41
CA ALA A 150 -7.14 16.36 -0.38
C ALA A 150 -6.24 15.21 0.11
N MET A 151 -5.11 14.95 -0.54
CA MET A 151 -4.16 13.92 -0.11
C MET A 151 -3.23 14.45 0.99
N ASP A 152 -2.80 13.57 1.90
CA ASP A 152 -1.88 13.93 2.99
C ASP A 152 -0.41 13.72 2.60
N CYS A 153 -0.10 12.62 1.91
CA CYS A 153 1.26 12.21 1.60
C CYS A 153 1.79 12.82 0.30
N ASN A 154 2.93 13.52 0.34
CA ASN A 154 3.52 14.14 -0.85
C ASN A 154 4.00 13.09 -1.89
N THR A 155 4.46 11.93 -1.45
CA THR A 155 4.86 10.83 -2.35
C THR A 155 3.66 10.33 -3.16
N ASP A 156 2.51 10.16 -2.50
CA ASP A 156 1.29 9.70 -3.16
C ASP A 156 0.76 10.76 -4.13
N LYS A 157 0.85 12.05 -3.77
CA LYS A 157 0.53 13.17 -4.69
C LYS A 157 1.38 13.12 -5.96
N ILE A 158 2.70 12.97 -5.83
CA ILE A 158 3.61 12.90 -6.98
C ILE A 158 3.29 11.68 -7.84
N MET A 159 3.06 10.52 -7.23
CA MET A 159 2.76 9.28 -7.94
C MET A 159 1.43 9.37 -8.69
N PHE A 160 0.39 9.94 -8.07
CA PHE A 160 -0.90 10.19 -8.70
C PHE A 160 -0.77 11.14 -9.91
N LEU A 161 -0.11 12.29 -9.74
CA LEU A 161 0.12 13.26 -10.81
C LEU A 161 0.94 12.67 -11.96
N THR A 162 1.93 11.85 -11.65
CA THR A 162 2.77 11.17 -12.64
C THR A 162 1.95 10.16 -13.45
N LYS A 163 1.06 9.41 -12.78
CA LYS A 163 0.14 8.50 -13.46
C LYS A 163 -0.83 9.26 -14.37
N GLU A 164 -1.49 10.31 -13.87
CA GLU A 164 -2.42 11.10 -14.70
C GLU A 164 -1.74 11.76 -15.90
N LYS A 165 -0.49 12.21 -15.73
CA LYS A 165 0.34 12.72 -16.82
C LYS A 165 0.59 11.65 -17.88
N PHE A 166 1.06 10.47 -17.49
CA PHE A 166 1.33 9.39 -18.44
C PHE A 166 0.08 8.85 -19.12
N ASP A 167 -1.02 8.70 -18.37
CA ASP A 167 -2.32 8.29 -18.91
C ASP A 167 -2.77 9.27 -20.02
N TYR A 168 -2.53 10.59 -19.85
CA TYR A 168 -2.81 11.59 -20.88
C TYR A 168 -1.85 11.52 -22.08
N GLU A 169 -0.54 11.42 -21.84
CA GLU A 169 0.47 11.38 -22.92
C GLU A 169 0.36 10.14 -23.81
N GLN A 170 -0.21 9.05 -23.28
CA GLN A 170 -0.43 7.79 -24.02
C GLN A 170 -1.82 7.69 -24.65
N ALA A 171 -2.75 8.58 -24.29
CA ALA A 171 -4.11 8.56 -24.80
C ALA A 171 -4.18 9.07 -26.25
N SER A 172 -5.09 8.48 -27.03
CA SER A 172 -5.47 9.03 -28.34
C SER A 172 -6.45 10.17 -28.13
N ILE A 173 -5.96 11.42 -28.16
CA ILE A 173 -6.77 12.60 -27.83
C ILE A 173 -7.61 13.05 -29.03
N ASP A 174 -8.93 13.10 -28.85
CA ASP A 174 -9.89 13.55 -29.84
C ASP A 174 -10.11 15.07 -29.80
N PHE A 175 -9.98 15.67 -28.61
CA PHE A 175 -10.21 17.09 -28.39
C PHE A 175 -9.23 17.68 -27.37
N ILE A 176 -8.69 18.86 -27.68
CA ILE A 176 -7.91 19.69 -26.77
C ILE A 176 -8.56 21.07 -26.68
N ASN A 177 -8.75 21.57 -25.46
CA ASN A 177 -9.31 22.88 -25.23
C ASN A 177 -8.23 23.97 -25.34
N PRO A 178 -8.27 24.84 -26.38
CA PRO A 178 -7.21 25.82 -26.61
C PRO A 178 -7.19 26.97 -25.60
N LYS A 179 -8.25 27.12 -24.78
CA LYS A 179 -8.34 28.19 -23.75
C LYS A 179 -7.70 27.78 -22.43
N LEU A 180 -7.34 26.52 -22.28
CA LEU A 180 -6.72 26.00 -21.07
C LEU A 180 -5.25 25.64 -21.34
N PRO A 181 -4.39 25.68 -20.33
CA PRO A 181 -3.04 25.14 -20.46
C PRO A 181 -3.09 23.63 -20.75
N ASP A 182 -2.03 23.14 -21.38
CA ASP A 182 -1.86 21.71 -21.61
C ASP A 182 -1.92 20.91 -20.29
N TYR A 183 -2.54 19.73 -20.36
CA TYR A 183 -2.79 18.91 -19.18
C TYR A 183 -1.51 18.29 -18.61
N SER A 184 -0.64 17.73 -19.47
CA SER A 184 0.64 17.15 -19.03
C SER A 184 1.52 18.22 -18.38
N ILE A 185 1.62 19.40 -19.02
CA ILE A 185 2.41 20.52 -18.49
C ILE A 185 1.93 20.93 -17.10
N GLN A 186 0.61 20.99 -16.87
CA GLN A 186 0.09 21.33 -15.55
C GLN A 186 0.39 20.27 -14.49
N CYS A 187 0.26 18.99 -14.85
CA CYS A 187 0.64 17.90 -13.95
C CYS A 187 2.13 17.98 -13.58
N GLN A 188 3.00 18.23 -14.55
CA GLN A 188 4.44 18.38 -14.30
C GLN A 188 4.75 19.58 -13.40
N LYS A 189 4.13 20.74 -13.65
CA LYS A 189 4.32 21.94 -12.81
C LYS A 189 3.95 21.70 -11.35
N GLU A 190 2.86 20.96 -11.10
CA GLU A 190 2.44 20.62 -9.73
C GLU A 190 3.41 19.64 -9.08
N ILE A 191 3.93 18.64 -9.83
CA ILE A 191 5.00 17.74 -9.35
C ILE A 191 6.24 18.55 -8.94
N ASP A 192 6.70 19.45 -9.81
CA ASP A 192 7.88 20.27 -9.57
C ASP A 192 7.68 21.16 -8.32
N GLN A 193 6.49 21.72 -8.16
CA GLN A 193 6.13 22.52 -6.99
C GLN A 193 6.19 21.70 -5.69
N ILE A 194 5.61 20.49 -5.67
CA ILE A 194 5.64 19.60 -4.50
C ILE A 194 7.09 19.22 -4.16
N GLN A 195 7.88 18.84 -5.16
CA GLN A 195 9.29 18.49 -4.96
C GLN A 195 10.11 19.66 -4.43
N HIS A 196 9.86 20.87 -4.93
CA HIS A 196 10.50 22.08 -4.45
C HIS A 196 10.16 22.36 -2.98
N LEU A 197 8.90 22.21 -2.57
CA LEU A 197 8.47 22.37 -1.18
C LEU A 197 9.12 21.35 -0.24
N ILE A 198 9.28 20.10 -0.69
CA ILE A 198 10.01 19.07 0.08
C ILE A 198 11.45 19.51 0.32
N ARG A 199 12.16 19.91 -0.75
CA ARG A 199 13.56 20.37 -0.64
C ARG A 199 13.72 21.54 0.32
N LEU A 200 12.84 22.55 0.21
CA LEU A 200 12.84 23.69 1.12
C LEU A 200 12.61 23.26 2.57
N THR A 201 11.67 22.33 2.81
CA THR A 201 11.38 21.84 4.17
C THR A 201 12.58 21.10 4.78
N ASP A 202 13.29 20.31 3.98
CA ASP A 202 14.52 19.64 4.39
C ASP A 202 15.65 20.64 4.67
N GLU A 203 15.80 21.66 3.84
CA GLU A 203 16.78 22.74 4.02
C GLU A 203 16.49 23.53 5.30
N PHE A 204 15.24 23.94 5.53
CA PHE A 204 14.85 24.61 6.79
C PHE A 204 15.07 23.71 8.01
N SER A 205 14.81 22.41 7.90
CA SER A 205 15.07 21.47 8.99
C SER A 205 16.56 21.38 9.32
N LYS A 206 17.43 21.37 8.30
CA LYS A 206 18.90 21.41 8.47
C LYS A 206 19.37 22.74 9.06
N GLU A 207 18.82 23.87 8.60
CA GLU A 207 19.16 25.19 9.14
C GLU A 207 18.72 25.35 10.60
N GLN A 208 17.55 24.83 10.99
CA GLN A 208 17.10 24.83 12.39
C GLN A 208 17.99 23.94 13.26
N MET A 209 18.45 22.79 12.75
CA MET A 209 19.45 21.97 13.44
C MET A 209 20.79 22.70 13.60
N GLN A 210 21.23 23.47 12.59
CA GLN A 210 22.44 24.29 12.67
C GLN A 210 22.29 25.51 13.58
N LYS A 211 21.09 26.12 13.70
CA LYS A 211 20.83 27.20 14.66
C LYS A 211 20.78 26.71 16.11
N ASN A 212 20.41 25.44 16.32
CA ASN A 212 20.45 24.80 17.64
C ASN A 212 21.87 24.35 18.04
N SER A 213 22.88 24.46 17.16
CA SER A 213 24.28 24.19 17.49
C SER A 213 25.04 25.44 17.96
N ASN A 214 24.59 26.06 19.07
CA ASN A 214 25.43 26.98 19.86
C ASN A 214 26.58 26.24 20.60
N GLY A 215 26.74 24.94 20.37
CA GLY A 215 27.88 24.17 20.86
C GLY A 215 29.14 24.46 20.06
N LEU A 216 30.29 24.37 20.73
CA LEU A 216 31.60 24.43 20.07
C LEU A 216 31.63 23.40 18.92
N PRO A 217 32.14 23.74 17.73
CA PRO A 217 32.31 22.75 16.67
C PRO A 217 33.30 21.68 17.14
N PHE A 218 32.89 20.41 17.09
CA PHE A 218 33.75 19.27 17.40
C PHE A 218 33.62 18.17 16.35
N ASN A 219 34.74 17.51 16.07
CA ASN A 219 34.73 16.26 15.31
C ASN A 219 34.38 15.09 16.23
N LYS A 220 33.74 14.06 15.68
CA LYS A 220 33.50 12.82 16.43
C LYS A 220 34.82 12.22 16.89
N LEU A 221 34.84 11.73 18.13
CA LEU A 221 35.99 11.08 18.73
C LEU A 221 35.97 9.58 18.40
N LYS A 222 37.07 9.09 17.84
CA LYS A 222 37.26 7.67 17.59
C LYS A 222 37.44 6.92 18.89
N ILE A 223 36.61 5.90 19.16
CA ILE A 223 36.77 5.03 20.32
C ILE A 223 37.55 3.75 19.99
N ASN A 224 38.41 3.34 20.92
CA ASN A 224 39.20 2.12 20.81
C ASN A 224 38.61 0.94 21.62
N CYS A 225 37.56 1.17 22.41
CA CYS A 225 36.81 0.09 23.09
C CYS A 225 35.74 -0.51 22.16
N ASN A 226 35.05 -1.57 22.60
CA ASN A 226 33.88 -2.05 21.87
C ASN A 226 32.71 -1.09 22.07
N ILE A 227 31.86 -0.94 21.05
CA ILE A 227 30.70 -0.03 21.09
C ILE A 227 29.81 -0.32 22.31
N ASN A 228 29.54 -1.59 22.59
CA ASN A 228 28.73 -1.97 23.74
C ASN A 228 29.37 -1.63 25.10
N GLN A 229 30.70 -1.52 25.19
CA GLN A 229 31.38 -1.07 26.41
C GLN A 229 31.20 0.44 26.60
N LEU A 230 31.31 1.24 25.52
CA LEU A 230 31.03 2.67 25.58
C LEU A 230 29.57 2.93 25.98
N VAL A 231 28.63 2.25 25.32
CA VAL A 231 27.20 2.46 25.61
C VAL A 231 26.84 2.01 27.02
N ASP A 232 27.44 0.94 27.53
CA ASP A 232 27.23 0.50 28.92
C ASP A 232 27.75 1.51 29.95
N ILE A 233 28.77 2.32 29.62
CA ILE A 233 29.21 3.41 30.52
C ILE A 233 28.09 4.43 30.71
N PHE A 234 27.48 4.89 29.62
CA PHE A 234 26.33 5.81 29.68
C PHE A 234 25.12 5.16 30.36
N TYR A 235 24.91 3.85 30.15
CA TYR A 235 23.86 3.12 30.85
C TYR A 235 24.08 3.12 32.37
N GLN A 236 25.30 2.82 32.83
CA GLN A 236 25.66 2.84 34.25
C GLN A 236 25.41 4.22 34.85
N LEU A 237 25.93 5.29 34.22
CA LEU A 237 25.75 6.68 34.68
C LEU A 237 24.29 7.14 34.69
N HIS A 238 23.44 6.57 33.83
CA HIS A 238 22.03 6.93 33.71
C HIS A 238 21.08 6.09 34.58
N ARG A 239 21.44 4.85 34.94
CA ARG A 239 20.51 3.90 35.57
C ARG A 239 21.04 3.18 36.80
N GLU A 240 22.35 3.07 36.95
CA GLU A 240 22.96 2.26 38.02
C GLU A 240 23.71 3.13 39.03
N LEU A 241 24.25 4.27 38.61
CA LEU A 241 25.03 5.17 39.43
C LEU A 241 24.26 6.46 39.75
N PHE A 242 24.26 6.83 41.02
CA PHE A 242 23.45 7.91 41.56
C PHE A 242 24.27 8.84 42.46
N VAL A 243 24.00 10.14 42.39
CA VAL A 243 24.49 11.17 43.31
C VAL A 243 23.26 11.86 43.90
N ASP A 244 23.19 11.93 45.23
CA ASP A 244 22.05 12.49 45.98
C ASP A 244 20.68 11.92 45.54
N GLY A 245 20.65 10.61 45.23
CA GLY A 245 19.44 9.90 44.82
C GLY A 245 18.99 10.14 43.37
N LYS A 246 19.76 10.87 42.57
CA LYS A 246 19.50 11.10 41.14
C LYS A 246 20.56 10.43 40.27
N PRO A 247 20.23 9.95 39.07
CA PRO A 247 21.23 9.44 38.14
C PRO A 247 22.33 10.48 37.89
N ILE A 248 23.58 10.02 37.74
CA ILE A 248 24.70 10.92 37.40
C ILE A 248 24.42 11.65 36.07
N ILE A 249 23.84 10.95 35.10
CA ILE A 249 23.34 11.53 33.85
C ILE A 249 21.82 11.32 33.77
N ASP A 250 21.08 12.40 33.86
CA ASP A 250 19.63 12.40 33.67
C ASP A 250 19.27 12.81 32.23
N GLY A 251 18.21 12.22 31.70
CA GLY A 251 17.79 12.40 30.31
C GLY A 251 17.02 11.20 29.76
N ASN A 252 16.33 11.40 28.63
CA ASN A 252 15.64 10.29 27.98
C ASN A 252 16.63 9.46 27.13
N VAL A 253 16.26 8.20 26.83
CA VAL A 253 17.13 7.27 26.08
C VAL A 253 17.48 7.79 24.68
N ASN A 254 16.58 8.53 24.03
CA ASN A 254 16.86 9.09 22.70
C ASN A 254 17.91 10.21 22.76
N ASP A 255 17.87 11.06 23.80
CA ASP A 255 18.83 12.14 23.98
C ASP A 255 20.23 11.57 24.25
N ILE A 256 20.33 10.59 25.15
CA ILE A 256 21.60 9.91 25.47
C ILE A 256 22.15 9.20 24.22
N ALA A 257 21.29 8.51 23.46
CA ALA A 257 21.70 7.88 22.22
C ALA A 257 22.21 8.91 21.19
N SER A 258 21.55 10.07 21.11
CA SER A 258 21.95 11.15 20.21
C SER A 258 23.32 11.72 20.59
N VAL A 259 23.58 11.92 21.89
CA VAL A 259 24.91 12.34 22.38
C VAL A 259 25.97 11.33 21.94
N ILE A 260 25.75 10.03 22.18
CA ILE A 260 26.73 9.00 21.83
C ILE A 260 27.02 8.97 20.31
N VAL A 261 25.96 8.97 19.48
CA VAL A 261 26.10 8.88 18.02
C VAL A 261 26.74 10.14 17.43
N ASN A 262 26.45 11.31 17.99
CA ASN A 262 26.98 12.58 17.52
C ASN A 262 28.39 12.85 18.03
N SER A 263 28.83 12.19 19.10
CA SER A 263 30.15 12.40 19.70
C SER A 263 31.20 11.36 19.33
N PHE A 264 30.82 10.15 18.89
CA PHE A 264 31.79 9.06 18.73
C PHE A 264 31.69 8.30 17.40
N THR A 265 32.83 7.76 16.94
CA THR A 265 32.94 6.76 15.87
C THR A 265 33.59 5.48 16.40
N ASP A 266 33.38 4.35 15.71
CA ASP A 266 33.94 3.06 16.11
C ASP A 266 35.47 2.95 15.91
N ARG A 267 36.03 1.75 16.17
CA ARG A 267 37.47 1.45 16.03
C ARG A 267 38.01 1.60 14.61
N ASP A 268 37.15 1.63 13.61
CA ASP A 268 37.49 1.81 12.20
C ASP A 268 37.17 3.23 11.72
N GLY A 269 36.65 4.09 12.61
CA GLY A 269 36.25 5.46 12.30
C GLY A 269 34.87 5.57 11.65
N ARG A 270 34.05 4.52 11.70
CA ARG A 270 32.70 4.50 11.12
C ARG A 270 31.67 5.05 12.09
N ASP A 271 30.59 5.61 11.54
CA ASP A 271 29.47 6.11 12.31
C ASP A 271 28.73 5.00 13.06
N LEU A 272 28.27 5.34 14.27
CA LEU A 272 27.48 4.45 15.11
C LEU A 272 26.02 4.45 14.66
N SER A 273 25.37 3.28 14.59
CA SER A 273 23.93 3.17 14.31
C SER A 273 23.10 3.64 15.51
N PRO A 274 22.19 4.62 15.33
CA PRO A 274 21.27 5.06 16.39
C PRO A 274 20.43 3.94 16.99
N GLU A 275 19.90 3.05 16.14
CA GLU A 275 19.05 1.93 16.55
C GLU A 275 19.85 0.94 17.40
N SER A 276 21.11 0.68 17.03
CA SER A 276 22.00 -0.21 17.75
C SER A 276 22.31 0.35 19.15
N VAL A 277 22.64 1.65 19.24
CA VAL A 277 22.90 2.32 20.52
C VAL A 277 21.65 2.32 21.41
N LYS A 278 20.48 2.66 20.88
CA LYS A 278 19.21 2.61 21.63
C LYS A 278 18.88 1.21 22.14
N THR A 279 19.13 0.19 21.31
CA THR A 279 18.92 -1.21 21.71
C THR A 279 19.83 -1.59 22.89
N MET A 280 21.10 -1.17 22.88
CA MET A 280 22.04 -1.41 23.98
C MET A 280 21.67 -0.65 25.27
N LEU A 281 21.06 0.53 25.16
CA LEU A 281 20.55 1.31 26.30
C LEU A 281 19.23 0.77 26.87
N THR A 282 18.54 -0.14 26.16
CA THR A 282 17.22 -0.64 26.57
C THR A 282 17.37 -1.60 27.76
N PRO A 283 16.70 -1.36 28.91
CA PRO A 283 16.88 -2.18 30.12
C PRO A 283 16.61 -3.68 29.91
N SER A 284 15.61 -4.03 29.10
CA SER A 284 15.23 -5.42 28.82
C SER A 284 16.21 -6.18 27.90
N LYS A 285 17.18 -5.50 27.28
CA LYS A 285 18.16 -6.08 26.36
C LYS A 285 19.51 -6.35 27.05
N THR A 286 19.47 -7.09 28.15
CA THR A 286 20.66 -7.44 28.94
C THR A 286 21.69 -8.25 28.13
N ASP A 287 21.25 -8.99 27.12
CA ASP A 287 22.10 -9.76 26.20
C ASP A 287 23.04 -8.88 25.36
N LYS A 288 22.69 -7.60 25.15
CA LYS A 288 23.51 -6.65 24.39
C LYS A 288 24.57 -5.95 25.23
N ARG A 289 24.53 -6.11 26.57
CA ARG A 289 25.51 -5.53 27.47
C ARG A 289 26.82 -6.31 27.46
N PRO A 290 27.96 -5.68 27.82
CA PRO A 290 29.22 -6.40 27.99
C PRO A 290 29.08 -7.51 29.03
N LYS A 291 29.73 -8.66 28.78
CA LYS A 291 29.87 -9.70 29.80
C LYS A 291 30.62 -9.13 31.01
N PRO A 292 30.38 -9.63 32.25
CA PRO A 292 30.97 -9.05 33.47
C PRO A 292 32.48 -8.81 33.40
N HIS A 293 33.26 -9.77 32.87
CA HIS A 293 34.72 -9.66 32.73
C HIS A 293 35.21 -8.68 31.64
N LYS A 294 34.31 -8.17 30.79
CA LYS A 294 34.58 -7.13 29.77
C LYS A 294 33.90 -5.81 30.11
N ARG A 295 33.11 -5.76 31.19
CA ARG A 295 32.41 -4.56 31.61
C ARG A 295 33.43 -3.58 32.20
N ILE A 296 33.32 -2.31 31.81
CA ILE A 296 34.14 -1.25 32.42
C ILE A 296 33.46 -0.87 33.72
N ASP A 297 34.18 -1.03 34.82
CA ASP A 297 33.69 -0.77 36.17
C ASP A 297 33.98 0.70 36.52
N ILE A 298 32.95 1.54 36.44
CA ILE A 298 33.09 2.99 36.66
C ILE A 298 33.28 3.30 38.15
N ASP A 299 32.71 2.50 39.05
CA ASP A 299 32.84 2.71 40.50
C ASP A 299 34.30 2.58 40.97
N LYS A 300 35.15 1.88 40.21
CA LYS A 300 36.60 1.82 40.48
C LYS A 300 37.38 3.04 39.98
N LEU A 301 36.74 3.93 39.22
CA LEU A 301 37.35 5.11 38.61
C LEU A 301 36.92 6.42 39.31
N LEU A 302 35.88 6.38 40.14
CA LEU A 302 35.32 7.48 40.94
C LEU A 302 35.87 7.45 42.37
#